data_AF-A0A1H1KKP3-F1
#
_entry.id   AF-A0A1H1KKP3-F1
#
_cell.length_a   1.000
_cell.length_b   1.000
_cell.length_c   1.000
_cell.angle_alpha   90.00
_cell.angle_beta   90.00
_cell.angle_gamma   90.00
#
_symmetry.space_group_name_H-M   'P 1'
#
loop_
_entity.id
_entity.type
_entity.pdbx_description
1 polymer ?
#
loop_
_entity_poly.entity_id
_entity_poly.type
_entity_poly.pdbx_seq_one_letter_code
_entity_poly.pdbx_strand_id
1 'polypeptide(L)'
;MSLTVTIIAKLSRVDSDMARRALNTASAFDEPDATPPEEFTWGAGARCYALASIVVNRPHLFWGGLLAITSIPLLVVARLIHG
;
A
#
# COMPACT_ATOMS: atom_id res chain seq x y z
N MET A 1 9.09 12.74 6.49
CA MET A 1 8.72 11.37 6.05
C MET A 1 7.22 11.33 5.84
N SER A 2 6.74 10.80 4.70
CA SER A 2 5.30 10.67 4.42
C SER A 2 4.74 9.40 5.08
N LEU A 3 3.57 9.51 5.73
CA LEU A 3 2.89 8.39 6.38
C LEU A 3 2.65 7.24 5.39
N THR A 4 2.22 7.57 4.17
CA THR A 4 1.99 6.62 3.08
C THR A 4 3.23 5.79 2.76
N VAL A 5 4.40 6.44 2.64
CA VAL A 5 5.67 5.76 2.34
C VAL A 5 6.02 4.78 3.45
N THR A 6 5.84 5.17 4.71
CA THR A 6 6.09 4.29 5.86
C THR A 6 5.16 3.08 5.86
N ILE A 7 3.85 3.28 5.61
CA ILE A 7 2.88 2.19 5.58
C ILE A 7 3.21 1.21 4.44
N ILE A 8 3.43 1.71 3.22
CA ILE A 8 3.76 0.86 2.05
C ILE A 8 5.06 0.08 2.30
N ALA A 9 6.09 0.74 2.82
CA ALA A 9 7.37 0.11 3.17
C ALA A 9 7.18 -1.06 4.15
N LYS A 10 6.41 -0.83 5.23
CA LYS A 10 6.14 -1.84 6.25
C LYS A 10 5.31 -3.01 5.72
N LEU A 11 4.22 -2.73 5.00
CA LEU A 11 3.36 -3.78 4.43
C LEU A 11 4.08 -4.63 3.38
N SER A 12 4.96 -4.01 2.61
CA SER A 12 5.72 -4.69 1.55
C SER A 12 7.01 -5.33 2.03
N ARG A 13 7.44 -5.05 3.27
CA ARG A 13 8.72 -5.45 3.86
C ARG A 13 9.93 -4.96 3.05
N VAL A 14 9.91 -3.68 2.69
CA VAL A 14 11.00 -2.98 1.98
C VAL A 14 11.42 -1.72 2.75
N ASP A 15 12.56 -1.13 2.36
CA ASP A 15 13.01 0.15 2.91
C ASP A 15 12.18 1.34 2.42
N SER A 16 12.17 2.42 3.20
CA SER A 16 11.43 3.64 2.86
C SER A 16 11.86 4.27 1.54
N ASP A 17 13.13 4.12 1.16
CA ASP A 17 13.64 4.64 -0.12
C ASP A 17 13.09 3.87 -1.33
N MET A 18 12.92 2.55 -1.21
CA MET A 18 12.25 1.75 -2.25
C MET A 18 10.78 2.12 -2.35
N ALA A 19 10.08 2.28 -1.22
CA ALA A 19 8.68 2.72 -1.22
C ALA A 19 8.49 4.12 -1.79
N ARG A 20 9.42 5.05 -1.51
CA ARG A 20 9.40 6.39 -2.10
C ARG A 20 9.62 6.35 -3.61
N ARG A 21 10.57 5.55 -4.08
CA ARG A 21 10.80 5.35 -5.53
C ARG A 21 9.56 4.77 -6.21
N ALA A 22 8.99 3.70 -5.66
CA ALA A 22 7.77 3.09 -6.18
C ALA A 22 6.61 4.10 -6.27
N LEU A 23 6.42 4.94 -5.25
CA LEU A 23 5.40 5.98 -5.24
C LEU A 23 5.65 7.05 -6.31
N ASN A 24 6.88 7.56 -6.42
CA ASN A 24 7.24 8.52 -7.46
C ASN A 24 7.03 7.95 -8.86
N THR A 25 7.44 6.70 -9.08
CA THR A 25 7.27 5.99 -10.35
C THR A 25 5.80 5.81 -10.67
N ALA A 26 4.99 5.33 -9.73
CA ALA A 26 3.54 5.17 -9.94
C ALA A 26 2.84 6.51 -10.23
N SER A 27 3.28 7.60 -9.61
CA SER A 27 2.77 8.95 -9.87
C SER A 27 3.23 9.56 -11.20
N ALA A 28 4.27 9.01 -11.82
CA ALA A 28 4.76 9.47 -13.12
C ALA A 28 4.04 8.80 -14.30
N PHE A 29 3.32 7.70 -14.06
CA PHE A 29 2.50 7.06 -15.08
C PHE A 29 1.09 7.66 -15.07
N ASP A 30 0.68 8.24 -16.20
CA ASP A 30 -0.69 8.74 -16.39
C ASP A 30 -1.72 7.62 -16.61
N GLU A 31 -1.26 6.45 -17.11
CA GLU A 31 -2.12 5.29 -17.36
C GLU A 31 -2.01 4.27 -16.21
N PRO A 32 -3.12 3.91 -15.54
CA PRO A 32 -3.12 3.02 -14.38
C PRO A 32 -2.68 1.58 -14.69
N ASP A 33 -2.83 1.14 -15.94
CA ASP A 33 -2.47 -0.21 -16.41
C ASP A 33 -1.11 -0.24 -17.15
N ALA A 34 -0.30 0.81 -16.99
CA ALA A 34 1.05 0.81 -17.54
C ALA A 34 1.88 -0.34 -16.97
N THR A 35 2.68 -0.99 -17.83
CA THR A 35 3.54 -2.10 -17.42
C THR A 35 4.54 -1.59 -16.37
N PRO A 36 4.62 -2.22 -15.17
CA PRO A 36 5.57 -1.81 -14.15
C PRO A 36 7.02 -1.97 -14.64
N PRO A 37 7.94 -1.07 -14.24
CA PRO A 37 9.36 -1.23 -14.52
C PRO A 37 9.91 -2.57 -14.00
N GLU A 38 10.93 -3.13 -14.66
CA GLU A 38 11.50 -4.45 -14.31
C GLU A 38 11.86 -4.59 -12.82
N GLU A 39 12.36 -3.52 -12.20
CA GLU A 39 12.69 -3.48 -10.76
C GLU A 39 11.51 -3.77 -9.82
N PHE A 40 10.27 -3.63 -10.29
CA PHE A 40 9.04 -3.87 -9.55
C PHE A 40 8.23 -5.04 -10.08
N THR A 41 8.81 -5.91 -10.91
CA THR A 41 8.07 -7.05 -11.48
C THR A 41 7.99 -8.25 -10.54
N TRP A 42 8.94 -8.38 -9.60
CA TRP A 42 9.02 -9.55 -8.71
C TRP A 42 9.25 -9.22 -7.23
N GLY A 43 8.87 -10.16 -6.36
CA GLY A 43 9.20 -10.14 -4.94
C GLY A 43 8.55 -9.02 -4.13
N ALA A 44 9.29 -8.49 -3.16
CA ALA A 44 8.84 -7.43 -2.27
C ALA A 44 8.65 -6.09 -3.00
N GLY A 45 9.48 -5.82 -4.02
CA GLY A 45 9.35 -4.65 -4.89
C GLY A 45 8.02 -4.62 -5.65
N ALA A 46 7.55 -5.76 -6.15
CA ALA A 46 6.25 -5.85 -6.82
C ALA A 46 5.07 -5.49 -5.92
N ARG A 47 5.07 -5.99 -4.67
CA ARG A 47 4.04 -5.63 -3.67
C ARG A 47 4.07 -4.15 -3.35
N CYS A 48 5.28 -3.60 -3.20
CA CYS A 48 5.49 -2.19 -2.94
C CYS A 48 4.92 -1.32 -4.05
N TYR A 49 5.20 -1.66 -5.31
CA TYR A 49 4.70 -0.93 -6.47
C TYR A 49 3.19 -1.06 -6.64
N ALA A 50 2.63 -2.26 -6.42
CA ALA A 50 1.18 -2.47 -6.45
C ALA A 50 0.46 -1.61 -5.39
N LEU A 51 0.98 -1.53 -4.16
CA LEU A 51 0.39 -0.66 -3.14
C LEU A 51 0.54 0.82 -3.50
N ALA A 52 1.69 1.22 -4.05
CA ALA A 52 1.92 2.57 -4.53
C ALA A 52 0.94 2.96 -5.65
N SER A 53 0.71 2.10 -6.63
CA SER A 53 -0.23 2.36 -7.73
C SER A 53 -1.68 2.44 -7.23
N ILE A 54 -2.08 1.60 -6.28
CA ILE A 54 -3.42 1.70 -5.66
C ILE A 54 -3.57 3.02 -4.92
N VAL A 55 -2.56 3.47 -4.16
CA VAL A 55 -2.62 4.76 -3.45
C VAL A 55 -2.79 5.92 -4.42
N VAL A 56 -2.04 5.92 -5.52
CA VAL A 56 -2.05 7.00 -6.52
C VAL A 56 -3.37 7.00 -7.29
N ASN A 57 -3.76 5.85 -7.84
CA ASN A 57 -4.90 5.77 -8.77
C ASN A 57 -6.25 5.63 -8.07
N ARG A 58 -6.28 4.98 -6.90
CA ARG A 58 -7.50 4.61 -6.17
C ARG A 58 -7.32 4.76 -4.65
N PRO A 59 -7.04 5.98 -4.14
CA PRO A 59 -6.71 6.20 -2.72
C PRO A 59 -7.80 5.70 -1.76
N HIS A 60 -9.08 5.76 -2.18
CA HIS A 60 -10.21 5.26 -1.39
C HIS A 60 -10.13 3.75 -1.14
N LEU A 61 -9.65 2.95 -2.09
CA LEU A 61 -9.48 1.50 -1.90
C LEU A 61 -8.33 1.20 -0.95
N PHE A 62 -7.22 1.94 -1.06
CA PHE A 62 -6.07 1.74 -0.17
C PHE A 62 -6.45 2.04 1.30
N TRP A 63 -6.99 3.23 1.56
CA TRP A 63 -7.35 3.64 2.91
C TRP A 63 -8.56 2.85 3.45
N GLY A 64 -9.53 2.54 2.59
CA GLY A 64 -10.66 1.68 2.95
C GLY A 64 -10.22 0.27 3.35
N GLY A 65 -9.32 -0.34 2.58
CA GLY A 65 -8.72 -1.63 2.90
C GLY A 65 -7.93 -1.60 4.20
N LEU A 66 -7.14 -0.54 4.43
CA LEU A 66 -6.38 -0.37 5.67
C LEU A 66 -7.30 -0.23 6.91
N LEU A 67 -8.38 0.52 6.78
CA LEU A 67 -9.40 0.66 7.82
C LEU A 67 -10.12 -0.65 8.08
N ALA A 68 -10.43 -1.44 7.05
CA ALA A 68 -11.04 -2.76 7.21
C ALA A 68 -10.11 -3.72 7.98
N ILE A 69 -8.82 -3.76 7.61
CA ILE A 69 -7.82 -4.60 8.28
C ILE A 69 -7.71 -4.26 9.78
N THR A 70 -7.88 -3.00 10.16
CA THR A 70 -7.78 -2.55 11.55
C THR A 70 -9.11 -2.68 12.31
N SER A 71 -10.22 -2.39 11.65
CA SER A 71 -11.56 -2.36 12.27
C SER A 71 -12.09 -3.76 12.54
N ILE A 72 -11.85 -4.73 11.65
CA ILE A 72 -12.32 -6.11 11.83
C ILE A 72 -11.80 -6.73 13.15
N PRO A 73 -10.48 -6.76 13.43
CA PRO A 73 -10.00 -7.31 14.70
C PRO A 73 -10.48 -6.50 15.91
N LEU A 74 -10.61 -5.18 15.78
CA LEU A 74 -11.15 -4.33 16.83
C LEU A 74 -12.61 -4.68 17.16
N LEU A 75 -13.44 -4.91 16.14
CA LEU A 75 -14.83 -5.32 16.31
C LEU A 75 -14.94 -6.72 16.90
N VAL A 76 -14.07 -7.65 16.53
CA VAL A 76 -14.00 -8.99 17.13
C VAL A 76 -13.66 -8.91 18.62
N VAL A 77 -12.66 -8.10 18.98
CA VAL A 77 -12.28 -7.88 20.39
C VAL A 77 -13.42 -7.19 21.17
N ALA A 78 -14.03 -6.17 20.60
CA ALA A 78 -15.17 -5.48 21.22
C ALA A 78 -16.35 -6.43 21.45
N ARG A 79 -16.63 -7.32 20.48
CA ARG A 79 -17.66 -8.36 20.61
C ARG A 79 -17.34 -9.36 21.71
N LEU A 80 -16.08 -9.71 21.93
CA LEU A 80 -15.66 -10.61 23.00
C LEU A 80 -15.76 -9.96 24.40
N ILE A 81 -15.59 -8.63 24.48
CA ILE A 81 -15.69 -7.88 25.75
C ILE A 81 -17.15 -7.59 26.12
N HIS A 82 -18.01 -7.34 25.12
CA HIS A 82 -19.41 -6.96 25.32
C HIS A 82 -20.42 -8.10 25.12
N GLY A 83 -19.97 -9.30 24.75
CA GLY A 83 -20.80 -10.51 24.58
C GLY A 83 -20.50 -11.51 25.69
#